data_AF-A0A5K7XGB7-F1
#
_entry.id   AF-A0A5K7XGB7-F1
#
_cell.length_a   1.000
_cell.length_b   1.000
_cell.length_c   1.000
_cell.angle_alpha   90.00
_cell.angle_beta   90.00
_cell.angle_gamma   90.00
#
_symmetry.space_group_name_H-M   'P 1'
#
loop_
_entity.id
_entity.type
_entity.pdbx_description
1 polymer ?
#
loop_
_entity_poly.entity_id
_entity_poly.type
_entity_poly.pdbx_seq_one_letter_code
_entity_poly.pdbx_strand_id
1 'polypeptide(L)'
;MAERPQLPQSPITAADLERFHRNAPAAMSRRGPAFVGQTFADAFETLLIGGMPIVGMLWLDWSSEQLLLFLLIGAWMAILLDVARYLLMSPAVERFAQTKFDDWHVWVVAGALREGRMHAATEHLRVKHQPGMGIFVDLACGGVGTLFIILAMTIDADQNLFALLADRSVQWCLAGLIGYQLVAFAWEVVRWRRSPQTHEAKVLLGMRGLGLFLMMFLVVMLRESAGESGGVARGAMLAINGAIVALGLFNVVGLLWLRGETRWLRNYLDQRRRA
;
A
#
# COMPACT_ATOMS: atom_id res chain seq x y z
N MET A 1 -8.82 30.41 -0.63
CA MET A 1 -7.96 29.54 -1.47
C MET A 1 -6.64 29.38 -0.73
N ALA A 2 -6.41 28.24 -0.08
CA ALA A 2 -5.14 28.00 0.59
C ALA A 2 -4.05 27.79 -0.47
N GLU A 3 -2.96 28.56 -0.38
CA GLU A 3 -1.76 28.31 -1.17
C GLU A 3 -1.30 26.87 -0.92
N ARG A 4 -1.18 26.08 -1.99
CA ARG A 4 -0.62 24.73 -1.88
C ARG A 4 0.81 24.87 -1.35
N PRO A 5 1.20 24.19 -0.25
CA PRO A 5 2.58 24.22 0.20
C PRO A 5 3.47 23.78 -0.98
N GLN A 6 4.31 24.70 -1.45
CA GLN A 6 5.25 24.40 -2.53
C GLN A 6 6.32 23.49 -1.96
N LEU A 7 6.30 22.22 -2.37
CA LEU A 7 7.39 21.30 -2.06
C LEU A 7 8.72 21.94 -2.51
N PRO A 8 9.79 21.86 -1.70
CA PRO A 8 11.05 22.50 -2.02
C PRO A 8 11.56 22.01 -3.37
N GLN A 9 11.66 22.92 -4.34
CA GLN A 9 12.13 22.62 -5.69
C GLN A 9 13.60 22.97 -5.82
N SER A 10 14.35 22.20 -6.61
CA SER A 10 15.71 22.52 -6.99
C SER A 10 15.88 22.46 -8.51
N PRO A 11 16.77 23.28 -9.07
CA PRO A 11 17.08 23.22 -10.49
C PRO A 11 17.62 21.84 -10.86
N ILE A 12 17.17 21.30 -11.98
CA ILE A 12 17.66 20.04 -12.53
C ILE A 12 19.06 20.31 -13.07
N THR A 13 20.06 19.70 -12.44
CA THR A 13 21.46 19.89 -12.84
C THR A 13 21.82 19.04 -14.06
N ALA A 14 22.96 19.32 -14.69
CA ALA A 14 23.48 18.48 -15.77
C ALA A 14 23.75 17.03 -15.28
N ALA A 15 24.18 16.87 -14.03
CA ALA A 15 24.39 15.56 -13.41
C ALA A 15 23.07 14.79 -13.21
N ASP A 16 21.99 15.50 -12.86
CA ASP A 16 20.64 14.89 -12.75
C ASP A 16 20.15 14.42 -14.12
N LEU A 17 20.34 15.22 -15.17
CA LEU A 17 19.99 14.83 -16.54
C LEU A 17 20.79 13.62 -17.02
N GLU A 18 22.10 13.59 -16.76
CA GLU A 18 22.94 12.45 -17.11
C GLU A 18 22.48 11.17 -16.39
N ARG A 19 22.19 11.28 -15.09
CA ARG A 19 21.65 10.17 -14.29
C ARG A 19 20.29 9.70 -14.79
N PHE A 20 19.37 10.63 -15.07
CA PHE A 20 18.08 10.35 -15.68
C PHE A 20 18.25 9.56 -16.97
N HIS A 21 19.12 10.00 -17.86
CA HIS A 21 19.35 9.37 -19.15
C HIS A 21 19.93 7.96 -19.06
N ARG A 22 20.85 7.74 -18.13
CA ARG A 22 21.43 6.43 -17.87
C ARG A 22 20.40 5.43 -17.34
N ASN A 23 19.47 5.89 -16.49
CA ASN A 23 18.55 5.03 -15.76
C ASN A 23 17.17 4.88 -16.43
N ALA A 24 16.76 5.84 -17.26
CA ALA A 24 15.43 5.87 -17.89
C ALA A 24 15.08 4.61 -18.73
N PRO A 25 15.99 4.00 -19.50
CA PRO A 25 15.69 2.76 -20.22
C PRO A 25 15.34 1.59 -19.29
N ALA A 26 16.06 1.45 -18.18
CA ALA A 26 15.82 0.39 -17.19
C ALA A 26 14.53 0.65 -16.40
N ALA A 27 14.27 1.91 -16.01
CA ALA A 27 13.02 2.30 -15.35
C ALA A 27 11.80 2.05 -16.25
N MET A 28 11.95 2.25 -17.57
CA MET A 28 10.90 1.94 -18.53
C MET A 28 10.65 0.45 -18.68
N SER A 29 11.70 -0.38 -18.77
CA SER A 29 11.55 -1.83 -18.94
C SER A 29 10.87 -2.48 -17.74
N ARG A 30 11.05 -1.91 -16.54
CA ARG A 30 10.35 -2.33 -15.31
C ARG A 30 8.84 -2.07 -15.35
N ARG A 31 8.35 -1.04 -16.05
CA ARG A 31 6.89 -0.76 -16.20
C ARG A 31 6.19 -1.67 -17.24
N GLY A 32 6.60 -2.93 -17.35
CA GLY A 32 6.01 -3.92 -18.25
C GLY A 32 4.69 -4.54 -17.76
N PRO A 33 4.16 -5.56 -18.47
CA PRO A 33 2.92 -6.25 -18.09
C PRO A 33 2.94 -6.83 -16.66
N ALA A 34 4.11 -7.32 -16.23
CA ALA A 34 4.33 -7.81 -14.87
C ALA A 34 4.06 -6.76 -13.79
N PHE A 35 4.51 -5.52 -14.01
CA PHE A 35 4.30 -4.40 -13.09
C PHE A 35 2.82 -3.98 -13.05
N VAL A 36 2.17 -3.93 -14.21
CA VAL A 36 0.72 -3.64 -14.30
C VAL A 36 -0.08 -4.69 -13.56
N GLY A 37 0.22 -5.98 -13.78
CA GLY A 37 -0.45 -7.08 -13.10
C GLY A 37 -0.27 -7.03 -11.58
N GLN A 38 0.94 -6.76 -11.10
CA GLN A 38 1.21 -6.64 -9.66
C GLN A 38 0.50 -5.44 -9.04
N THR A 39 0.55 -4.26 -9.68
CA THR A 39 -0.14 -3.07 -9.17
C THR A 39 -1.65 -3.25 -9.18
N PHE A 40 -2.20 -3.97 -10.17
CA PHE A 40 -3.62 -4.30 -10.20
C PHE A 40 -3.99 -5.29 -9.10
N ALA A 41 -3.17 -6.31 -8.86
CA ALA A 41 -3.38 -7.26 -7.76
C ALA A 41 -3.33 -6.56 -6.39
N ASP A 42 -2.38 -5.64 -6.18
CA ASP A 42 -2.29 -4.81 -4.98
C ASP A 42 -3.55 -3.94 -4.81
N ALA A 43 -4.00 -3.29 -5.90
CA ALA A 43 -5.20 -2.45 -5.88
C ALA A 43 -6.46 -3.26 -5.59
N PHE A 44 -6.57 -4.45 -6.20
CA PHE A 44 -7.68 -5.38 -5.94
C PHE A 44 -7.68 -5.86 -4.50
N GLU A 45 -6.52 -6.16 -3.92
CA GLU A 45 -6.39 -6.49 -2.49
C GLU A 45 -6.89 -5.34 -1.61
N THR A 46 -6.45 -4.10 -1.87
CA THR A 46 -6.93 -2.92 -1.14
C THR A 46 -8.45 -2.78 -1.25
N LEU A 47 -9.01 -2.99 -2.45
CA LEU A 47 -10.45 -2.94 -2.68
C LEU A 47 -11.20 -4.06 -1.95
N LEU A 48 -10.65 -5.26 -1.84
CA LEU A 48 -11.24 -6.33 -1.03
C LEU A 48 -11.22 -5.98 0.46
N ILE A 49 -10.09 -5.48 0.95
CA ILE A 49 -9.92 -5.12 2.37
C ILE A 49 -10.90 -4.02 2.79
N GLY A 50 -11.10 -2.99 1.96
CA GLY A 50 -12.06 -1.91 2.26
C GLY A 50 -13.50 -2.19 1.84
N GLY A 51 -13.69 -2.90 0.73
CA GLY A 51 -15.02 -3.13 0.13
C GLY A 51 -15.81 -4.24 0.81
N MET A 52 -15.15 -5.34 1.20
CA MET A 52 -15.84 -6.46 1.88
C MET A 52 -16.49 -6.03 3.20
N PRO A 53 -15.83 -5.25 4.09
CA PRO A 53 -16.48 -4.70 5.28
C PRO A 53 -17.71 -3.85 4.99
N ILE A 54 -17.71 -3.07 3.91
CA ILE A 54 -18.86 -2.22 3.51
C ILE A 54 -20.03 -3.11 3.06
N VAL A 55 -19.75 -4.11 2.23
CA VAL A 55 -20.77 -5.09 1.80
C VAL A 55 -21.30 -5.85 3.01
N GLY A 56 -20.41 -6.29 3.90
CA GLY A 56 -20.77 -6.95 5.15
C GLY A 56 -21.71 -6.11 6.00
N MET A 57 -21.43 -4.82 6.17
CA MET A 57 -22.27 -3.92 6.94
C MET A 57 -23.64 -3.66 6.28
N LEU A 58 -23.66 -3.47 4.95
CA LEU A 58 -24.86 -3.04 4.22
C LEU A 58 -25.79 -4.20 3.82
N TRP A 59 -25.26 -5.42 3.69
CA TRP A 59 -25.98 -6.58 3.13
C TRP A 59 -25.99 -7.79 4.06
N LEU A 60 -25.04 -7.89 4.99
CA LEU A 60 -24.87 -9.04 5.89
C LEU A 60 -25.01 -8.64 7.37
N ASP A 61 -25.49 -7.42 7.64
CA ASP A 61 -25.71 -6.86 8.98
C ASP A 61 -24.48 -6.90 9.91
N TRP A 62 -23.27 -6.80 9.35
CA TRP A 62 -22.07 -6.85 10.17
C TRP A 62 -21.99 -5.68 11.17
N SER A 63 -21.58 -6.01 12.40
CA SER A 63 -21.29 -5.02 13.44
C SER A 63 -19.99 -4.26 13.16
N SER A 64 -19.84 -3.06 13.72
CA SER A 64 -18.59 -2.28 13.62
C SER A 64 -17.37 -3.05 14.12
N GLU A 65 -17.55 -3.94 15.09
CA GLU A 65 -16.50 -4.81 15.61
C GLU A 65 -16.11 -5.91 14.62
N GLN A 66 -17.07 -6.49 13.89
CA GLN A 66 -16.77 -7.44 12.82
C GLN A 66 -16.00 -6.75 11.67
N LEU A 67 -16.34 -5.50 11.34
CA LEU A 67 -15.58 -4.71 10.37
C LEU A 67 -14.13 -4.47 10.87
N LEU A 68 -13.96 -4.13 12.15
CA LEU A 68 -12.66 -3.88 12.76
C LEU A 68 -11.81 -5.15 12.79
N LEU A 69 -12.42 -6.27 13.17
CA LEU A 69 -11.79 -7.58 13.19
C LEU A 69 -11.34 -8.01 11.79
N PHE A 70 -12.16 -7.77 10.78
CA PHE A 70 -11.81 -8.05 9.39
C PHE A 70 -10.57 -7.26 8.94
N LEU A 71 -10.55 -5.95 9.21
CA LEU A 71 -9.40 -5.09 8.93
C LEU A 71 -8.15 -5.53 9.70
N LEU A 72 -8.31 -5.89 10.98
CA LEU A 72 -7.20 -6.32 11.83
C LEU A 72 -6.55 -7.61 11.32
N ILE A 73 -7.36 -8.63 11.02
CA ILE A 73 -6.87 -9.91 10.48
C ILE A 73 -6.24 -9.71 9.11
N GLY A 74 -6.89 -8.94 8.23
CA GLY A 74 -6.35 -8.65 6.89
C GLY A 74 -5.01 -7.92 6.93
N ALA A 75 -4.85 -6.95 7.84
CA ALA A 75 -3.61 -6.21 8.03
C ALA A 75 -2.49 -7.10 8.57
N TRP A 76 -2.76 -7.91 9.61
CA TRP A 76 -1.77 -8.83 10.17
C TRP A 76 -1.34 -9.90 9.18
N MET A 77 -2.28 -10.47 8.43
CA MET A 77 -1.94 -11.45 7.40
C MET A 77 -1.02 -10.82 6.34
N ALA A 78 -1.30 -9.59 5.90
CA ALA A 78 -0.43 -8.87 4.99
C ALA A 78 0.97 -8.58 5.58
N ILE A 79 1.05 -8.17 6.86
CA ILE A 79 2.33 -7.95 7.57
C ILE A 79 3.13 -9.26 7.64
N LEU A 80 2.49 -10.38 8.00
CA LEU A 80 3.15 -11.69 8.08
C LEU A 80 3.66 -12.15 6.72
N LEU A 81 2.90 -11.92 5.65
CA LEU A 81 3.34 -12.22 4.29
C LEU A 81 4.48 -11.31 3.85
N ASP A 82 4.49 -10.04 4.21
CA ASP A 82 5.61 -9.14 3.94
C ASP A 82 6.89 -9.60 4.66
N VAL A 83 6.78 -10.04 5.91
CA VAL A 83 7.89 -10.65 6.66
C VAL A 83 8.37 -11.92 5.95
N ALA A 84 7.45 -12.79 5.53
CA ALA A 84 7.79 -13.99 4.79
C ALA A 84 8.47 -13.67 3.44
N ARG A 85 8.01 -12.64 2.71
CA ARG A 85 8.66 -12.13 1.49
C ARG A 85 10.09 -11.70 1.80
N TYR A 86 10.30 -10.94 2.88
CA TYR A 86 11.62 -10.51 3.27
C TYR A 86 12.55 -11.69 3.58
N LEU A 87 12.08 -12.68 4.35
CA LEU A 87 12.88 -13.84 4.73
C LEU A 87 13.18 -14.78 3.56
N LEU A 88 12.20 -15.03 2.68
CA LEU A 88 12.34 -15.98 1.58
C LEU A 88 12.95 -15.37 0.32
N MET A 89 12.79 -14.06 0.11
CA MET A 89 13.10 -13.36 -1.13
C MET A 89 13.96 -12.12 -0.89
N SER A 90 14.76 -12.08 0.19
CA SER A 90 15.62 -10.95 0.57
C SER A 90 16.39 -10.33 -0.61
N PRO A 91 17.07 -11.09 -1.49
CA PRO A 91 17.78 -10.50 -2.63
C PRO A 91 16.86 -9.74 -3.60
N ALA A 92 15.62 -10.19 -3.78
CA ALA A 92 14.64 -9.50 -4.63
C ALA A 92 14.09 -8.23 -3.97
N VAL A 93 13.94 -8.23 -2.64
CA VAL A 93 13.53 -7.05 -1.86
C VAL A 93 14.63 -5.99 -1.84
N GLU A 94 15.89 -6.40 -1.65
CA GLU A 94 17.04 -5.49 -1.69
C GLU A 94 17.22 -4.84 -3.06
N ARG A 95 17.08 -5.61 -4.15
CA ARG A 95 17.10 -5.05 -5.51
C ARG A 95 15.97 -4.04 -5.71
N PHE A 96 14.75 -4.36 -5.27
CA PHE A 96 13.64 -3.42 -5.33
C PHE A 96 13.96 -2.13 -4.55
N ALA A 97 14.54 -2.23 -3.36
CA ALA A 97 14.93 -1.07 -2.57
C ALA A 97 15.98 -0.19 -3.27
N GLN A 98 16.93 -0.80 -3.97
CA GLN A 98 17.96 -0.10 -4.74
C GLN A 98 17.38 0.58 -5.99
N THR A 99 16.54 -0.12 -6.76
CA THR A 99 16.00 0.41 -8.02
C THR A 99 14.87 1.41 -7.84
N LYS A 100 14.11 1.32 -6.74
CA LYS A 100 13.02 2.26 -6.42
C LYS A 100 13.47 3.72 -6.41
N PHE A 101 14.70 4.00 -5.95
CA PHE A 101 15.23 5.36 -5.90
C PHE A 101 15.55 5.92 -7.29
N ASP A 102 16.21 5.10 -8.13
CA ASP A 102 16.51 5.47 -9.51
C ASP A 102 15.23 5.64 -10.34
N ASP A 103 14.25 4.76 -10.13
CA ASP A 103 12.95 4.87 -10.79
C ASP A 103 12.22 6.14 -10.37
N TRP A 104 12.16 6.41 -9.06
CA TRP A 104 11.52 7.63 -8.56
C TRP A 104 12.16 8.88 -9.16
N HIS A 105 13.49 8.97 -9.16
CA HIS A 105 14.20 10.09 -9.78
C HIS A 105 13.87 10.21 -11.27
N VAL A 106 13.85 9.09 -12.02
CA VAL A 106 13.51 9.10 -13.45
C VAL A 106 12.12 9.69 -13.68
N TRP A 107 11.12 9.29 -12.89
CA TRP A 107 9.75 9.74 -13.10
C TRP A 107 9.52 11.19 -12.64
N VAL A 108 10.24 11.66 -11.62
CA VAL A 108 10.22 13.07 -11.22
C VAL A 108 10.82 13.96 -12.31
N VAL A 109 12.00 13.60 -12.85
CA VAL A 109 12.65 14.36 -13.92
C VAL A 109 11.83 14.30 -15.21
N ALA A 110 11.28 13.13 -15.56
CA ALA A 110 10.38 12.98 -16.72
C ALA A 110 9.14 13.89 -16.60
N GLY A 111 8.54 13.99 -15.42
CA GLY A 111 7.42 14.89 -15.15
C GLY A 111 7.79 16.36 -15.38
N ALA A 112 8.92 16.79 -14.83
CA ALA A 112 9.41 18.16 -15.01
C ALA A 112 9.73 18.48 -16.49
N LEU A 113 10.42 17.59 -17.20
CA LEU A 113 10.74 17.75 -18.61
C LEU A 113 9.49 17.80 -19.50
N ARG A 114 8.50 16.95 -19.25
CA ARG A 114 7.21 16.95 -19.96
C ARG A 114 6.48 18.28 -19.81
N GLU A 115 6.60 18.90 -18.65
CA GLU A 115 5.97 20.19 -18.31
C GLU A 115 6.84 21.40 -18.68
N GLY A 116 7.98 21.17 -19.36
CA GLY A 116 8.91 22.23 -19.75
C GLY A 116 9.61 22.92 -18.57
N ARG A 117 9.62 22.29 -17.39
CA ARG A 117 10.21 22.86 -16.18
C ARG A 117 11.64 22.38 -15.99
N MET A 118 12.50 23.31 -15.58
CA MET A 118 13.90 23.04 -15.21
C MET A 118 14.07 22.82 -13.70
N HIS A 119 12.97 22.62 -12.96
CA HIS A 119 12.97 22.43 -11.51
C HIS A 119 12.21 21.16 -11.14
N ALA A 120 12.75 20.40 -10.19
CA ALA A 120 12.17 19.16 -9.68
C ALA A 120 12.09 19.17 -8.15
N ALA A 121 11.11 18.46 -7.57
CA ALA A 121 10.93 18.37 -6.13
C ALA A 121 12.12 17.64 -5.47
N THR A 122 12.75 18.22 -4.44
CA THR A 122 13.98 17.69 -3.81
C THR A 122 13.83 16.40 -3.01
N GLU A 123 12.60 15.97 -2.71
CA GLU A 123 12.33 14.76 -1.90
C GLU A 123 12.93 13.49 -2.51
N HIS A 124 13.08 13.44 -3.84
CA HIS A 124 13.70 12.32 -4.54
C HIS A 124 15.20 12.16 -4.28
N LEU A 125 15.85 13.07 -3.53
CA LEU A 125 17.29 13.03 -3.25
C LEU A 125 17.63 12.42 -1.88
N ARG A 126 16.66 12.26 -0.97
CA ARG A 126 16.94 12.04 0.47
C ARG A 126 16.40 10.75 1.08
N VAL A 127 15.54 10.00 0.39
CA VAL A 127 14.87 8.85 0.99
C VAL A 127 15.57 7.54 0.63
N LYS A 128 16.32 6.97 1.59
CA LYS A 128 16.80 5.58 1.51
C LYS A 128 15.69 4.64 1.98
N HIS A 129 15.23 3.74 1.13
CA HIS A 129 14.31 2.69 1.55
C HIS A 129 15.08 1.64 2.39
N GLN A 130 14.71 1.49 3.65
CA GLN A 130 15.31 0.52 4.58
C GLN A 130 14.28 -0.56 4.92
N PRO A 131 14.30 -1.73 4.24
CA PRO A 131 13.30 -2.78 4.43
C PRO A 131 13.21 -3.28 5.88
N GLY A 132 14.36 -3.52 6.52
CA GLY A 132 14.41 -4.00 7.91
C GLY A 132 13.75 -3.04 8.91
N MET A 133 13.95 -1.73 8.74
CA MET A 133 13.30 -0.71 9.56
C MET A 133 11.78 -0.71 9.36
N GLY A 134 11.32 -0.90 8.12
CA GLY A 134 9.89 -0.99 7.83
C GLY A 134 9.21 -2.20 8.50
N ILE A 135 9.85 -3.38 8.50
CA ILE A 135 9.35 -4.57 9.22
C ILE A 135 9.25 -4.29 10.72
N PHE A 136 10.28 -3.70 11.31
CA PHE A 136 10.26 -3.36 12.72
C PHE A 136 9.11 -2.39 13.04
N VAL A 137 8.91 -1.35 12.23
CA VAL A 137 7.79 -0.42 12.39
C VAL A 137 6.45 -1.15 12.28
N ASP A 138 6.29 -2.03 11.30
CA ASP A 138 5.04 -2.78 11.14
C ASP A 138 4.73 -3.65 12.37
N LEU A 139 5.72 -4.39 12.87
CA LEU A 139 5.55 -5.25 14.03
C LEU A 139 5.37 -4.47 15.33
N ALA A 140 6.14 -3.40 15.54
CA ALA A 140 6.07 -2.59 16.76
C ALA A 140 4.78 -1.77 16.81
N CYS A 141 4.52 -0.95 15.77
CA CYS A 141 3.32 -0.12 15.71
C CYS A 141 2.06 -0.98 15.55
N GLY A 142 2.10 -2.03 14.72
CA GLY A 142 1.00 -2.97 14.57
C GLY A 142 0.72 -3.75 15.85
N GLY A 143 1.76 -4.24 16.52
CA GLY A 143 1.66 -4.93 17.82
C GLY A 143 1.05 -4.06 18.91
N VAL A 144 1.58 -2.85 19.10
CA VAL A 144 1.06 -1.89 20.08
C VAL A 144 -0.38 -1.50 19.75
N GLY A 145 -0.66 -1.10 18.51
CA GLY A 145 -2.02 -0.71 18.09
C GLY A 145 -3.04 -1.84 18.30
N THR A 146 -2.66 -3.06 17.94
CA THR A 146 -3.50 -4.25 18.12
C THR A 146 -3.75 -4.56 19.59
N LEU A 147 -2.71 -4.50 20.43
CA LEU A 147 -2.83 -4.75 21.86
C LEU A 147 -3.86 -3.82 22.50
N PHE A 148 -3.81 -2.52 22.19
CA PHE A 148 -4.76 -1.55 22.71
C PHE A 148 -6.16 -1.72 22.13
N ILE A 149 -6.30 -2.07 20.84
CA ILE A 149 -7.59 -2.40 20.25
C ILE A 149 -8.24 -3.59 20.98
N ILE A 150 -7.47 -4.67 21.19
CA ILE A 150 -7.96 -5.86 21.90
C ILE A 150 -8.31 -5.50 23.35
N LEU A 151 -7.45 -4.78 24.06
CA LEU A 151 -7.70 -4.35 25.43
C LEU A 151 -8.99 -3.54 25.52
N ALA A 152 -9.19 -2.59 24.61
CA ALA A 152 -10.40 -1.79 24.52
C ALA A 152 -11.64 -2.66 24.29
N MET A 153 -11.57 -3.69 23.45
CA MET A 153 -12.70 -4.61 23.22
C MET A 153 -12.99 -5.52 24.42
N THR A 154 -11.96 -6.00 25.12
CA THR A 154 -12.11 -6.96 26.23
C THR A 154 -12.62 -6.36 27.55
N ILE A 155 -12.63 -5.04 27.68
CA ILE A 155 -13.12 -4.36 28.89
C ILE A 155 -14.66 -4.42 28.98
N ASP A 156 -15.37 -4.63 27.87
CA ASP A 156 -16.82 -4.88 27.90
C ASP A 156 -17.10 -6.38 28.08
N ALA A 157 -17.68 -6.75 29.22
CA ALA A 157 -17.87 -8.14 29.65
C ALA A 157 -18.76 -9.00 28.73
N ASP A 158 -19.52 -8.39 27.82
CA ASP A 158 -20.43 -9.06 26.88
C ASP A 158 -19.80 -9.38 25.51
N GLN A 159 -18.57 -8.91 25.24
CA GLN A 159 -17.95 -9.04 23.91
C GLN A 159 -16.83 -10.09 23.88
N ASN A 160 -17.21 -11.31 23.51
CA ASN A 160 -16.23 -12.36 23.23
C ASN A 160 -15.78 -12.28 21.76
N LEU A 161 -14.48 -12.06 21.50
CA LEU A 161 -13.89 -12.06 20.15
C LEU A 161 -14.27 -13.32 19.33
N PHE A 162 -14.43 -14.46 20.00
CA PHE A 162 -14.86 -15.70 19.35
C PHE A 162 -16.32 -15.67 18.89
N ALA A 163 -17.19 -14.91 19.58
CA ALA A 163 -18.58 -14.71 19.16
C ALA A 163 -18.65 -13.87 17.87
N LEU A 164 -17.76 -12.89 17.72
CA LEU A 164 -17.66 -12.08 16.49
C LEU A 164 -17.24 -12.93 15.27
N LEU A 165 -16.43 -13.97 15.49
CA LEU A 165 -16.02 -14.94 14.49
C LEU A 165 -17.03 -16.08 14.26
N ALA A 166 -18.08 -16.19 15.07
CA ALA A 166 -19.05 -17.28 14.93
C ALA A 166 -19.94 -17.13 13.68
N ASP A 167 -20.07 -15.90 13.17
CA ASP A 167 -20.82 -15.62 11.95
C ASP A 167 -20.13 -16.26 10.73
N ARG A 168 -20.87 -17.15 10.05
CA ARG A 168 -20.40 -17.84 8.85
C ARG A 168 -20.00 -16.87 7.74
N SER A 169 -20.72 -15.77 7.59
CA SER A 169 -20.42 -14.78 6.55
C SER A 169 -19.07 -14.12 6.75
N VAL A 170 -18.74 -13.75 8.00
CA VAL A 170 -17.42 -13.24 8.39
C VAL A 170 -16.33 -14.28 8.13
N GLN A 171 -16.57 -15.54 8.51
CA GLN A 171 -15.63 -16.64 8.27
C GLN A 171 -15.32 -16.85 6.78
N TRP A 172 -16.35 -16.91 5.93
CA TRP A 172 -16.17 -17.11 4.49
C TRP A 172 -15.45 -15.94 3.83
N CYS A 173 -15.79 -14.70 4.20
CA CYS A 173 -15.11 -13.52 3.69
C CYS A 173 -13.64 -13.46 4.13
N LEU A 174 -13.36 -13.79 5.40
CA LEU A 174 -11.99 -13.87 5.93
C LEU A 174 -11.19 -14.99 5.23
N ALA A 175 -11.78 -16.17 5.09
CA ALA A 175 -11.14 -17.29 4.39
C ALA A 175 -10.85 -16.93 2.92
N GLY A 176 -11.76 -16.21 2.26
CA GLY A 176 -11.57 -15.69 0.90
C GLY A 176 -10.41 -14.69 0.81
N LEU A 177 -10.35 -13.73 1.74
CA LEU A 177 -9.26 -12.74 1.80
C LEU A 177 -7.91 -13.41 2.05
N ILE A 178 -7.83 -14.27 3.07
CA ILE A 178 -6.61 -15.00 3.43
C ILE A 178 -6.18 -15.90 2.27
N GLY A 179 -7.12 -16.64 1.67
CA GLY A 179 -6.88 -17.48 0.50
C GLY A 179 -6.32 -16.69 -0.68
N TYR A 180 -6.90 -15.53 -0.99
CA TYR A 180 -6.40 -14.64 -2.03
C TYR A 180 -4.97 -14.18 -1.74
N GLN A 181 -4.68 -13.70 -0.52
CA GLN A 181 -3.36 -13.23 -0.12
C GLN A 181 -2.31 -14.35 -0.18
N LEU A 182 -2.64 -15.56 0.27
CA LEU A 182 -1.77 -16.73 0.19
C LEU A 182 -1.49 -17.14 -1.26
N VAL A 183 -2.50 -17.17 -2.12
CA VAL A 183 -2.33 -17.50 -3.54
C VAL A 183 -1.48 -16.45 -4.24
N ALA A 184 -1.72 -15.16 -3.97
CA ALA A 184 -0.93 -14.06 -4.52
C ALA A 184 0.55 -14.16 -4.09
N PHE A 185 0.80 -14.43 -2.81
CA PHE A 185 2.14 -14.64 -2.28
C PHE A 185 2.83 -15.87 -2.87
N ALA A 186 2.14 -17.03 -2.92
CA ALA A 186 2.69 -18.24 -3.50
C ALA A 186 3.03 -18.04 -4.99
N TRP A 187 2.18 -17.32 -5.73
CA TRP A 187 2.44 -16.96 -7.10
C TRP A 187 3.68 -16.07 -7.26
N GLU A 188 3.86 -15.10 -6.37
CA GLU A 188 5.06 -14.25 -6.34
C GLU A 188 6.34 -15.08 -6.07
N VAL A 189 6.29 -15.99 -5.09
CA VAL A 189 7.41 -16.91 -4.80
C VAL A 189 7.73 -17.78 -6.01
N VAL A 190 6.73 -18.35 -6.68
CA VAL A 190 6.93 -19.17 -7.89
C VAL A 190 7.57 -18.34 -9.01
N ARG A 191 7.09 -17.11 -9.23
CA ARG A 191 7.67 -16.20 -10.23
C ARG A 191 9.12 -15.84 -9.93
N TRP A 192 9.42 -15.54 -8.67
CA TRP A 192 10.79 -15.29 -8.24
C TRP A 192 11.70 -16.49 -8.47
N ARG A 193 11.27 -17.70 -8.09
CA ARG A 193 12.05 -18.92 -8.33
C ARG A 193 12.31 -19.19 -9.81
N ARG A 194 11.38 -18.82 -10.69
CA ARG A 194 11.55 -18.96 -12.15
C ARG A 194 12.47 -17.89 -12.76
N SER A 195 12.61 -16.72 -12.14
CA SER A 195 13.43 -15.63 -12.67
C SER A 195 14.13 -14.86 -11.55
N PRO A 196 15.04 -15.51 -10.81
CA PRO A 196 15.60 -14.95 -9.58
C PRO A 196 16.56 -13.79 -9.82
N GLN A 197 17.00 -13.54 -11.06
CA GLN A 197 17.93 -12.45 -11.39
C GLN A 197 17.24 -11.15 -11.78
N THR A 198 16.00 -11.23 -12.29
CA THR A 198 15.27 -10.08 -12.85
C THR A 198 14.03 -9.71 -12.05
N HIS A 199 13.63 -10.55 -11.08
CA HIS A 199 12.45 -10.30 -10.26
C HIS A 199 12.75 -9.34 -9.10
N GLU A 200 11.91 -8.32 -8.99
CA GLU A 200 11.84 -7.37 -7.88
C GLU A 200 10.57 -7.65 -7.07
N ALA A 201 10.72 -7.82 -5.77
CA ALA A 201 9.61 -8.08 -4.87
C ALA A 201 9.18 -6.77 -4.21
N LYS A 202 7.97 -6.30 -4.53
CA LYS A 202 7.43 -5.08 -3.93
C LYS A 202 6.94 -5.41 -2.53
N VAL A 203 7.47 -4.71 -1.54
CA VAL A 203 7.06 -4.85 -0.15
C VAL A 203 6.67 -3.46 0.40
N LEU A 204 5.49 -3.38 1.02
CA LEU A 204 4.93 -2.16 1.61
C LEU A 204 5.24 -2.12 3.10
N LEU A 205 6.53 -2.15 3.42
CA LEU A 205 7.04 -2.24 4.79
C LEU A 205 6.89 -0.90 5.53
N GLY A 206 6.34 -0.96 6.74
CA GLY A 206 6.18 0.12 7.71
C GLY A 206 4.83 0.85 7.66
N MET A 207 4.13 0.82 6.53
CA MET A 207 2.88 1.58 6.36
C MET A 207 1.67 0.90 7.02
N ARG A 208 1.68 -0.44 7.10
CA ARG A 208 0.53 -1.22 7.58
C ARG A 208 0.42 -1.16 9.10
N GLY A 209 1.53 -1.30 9.81
CA GLY A 209 1.55 -1.15 11.27
C GLY A 209 1.33 0.30 11.72
N LEU A 210 1.81 1.28 10.96
CA LEU A 210 1.42 2.69 11.19
C LEU A 210 -0.10 2.88 11.02
N GLY A 211 -0.71 2.26 10.00
CA GLY A 211 -2.16 2.27 9.81
C GLY A 211 -2.91 1.66 11.00
N LEU A 212 -2.48 0.50 11.49
CA LEU A 212 -3.04 -0.14 12.69
C LEU A 212 -2.89 0.75 13.95
N PHE A 213 -1.73 1.37 14.10
CA PHE A 213 -1.47 2.28 15.22
C PHE A 213 -2.36 3.53 15.16
N LEU A 214 -2.61 4.10 13.98
CA LEU A 214 -3.55 5.21 13.82
C LEU A 214 -5.00 4.75 14.05
N MET A 215 -5.37 3.55 13.61
CA MET A 215 -6.69 2.98 13.88
C MET A 215 -6.96 2.83 15.38
N MET A 216 -5.95 2.50 16.19
CA MET A 216 -6.08 2.45 17.65
C MET A 216 -6.62 3.78 18.21
N PHE A 217 -6.04 4.93 17.82
CA PHE A 217 -6.54 6.23 18.28
C PHE A 217 -7.97 6.47 17.87
N LEU A 218 -8.35 6.05 16.66
CA LEU A 218 -9.72 6.16 16.21
C LEU A 218 -10.66 5.30 17.07
N VAL A 219 -10.30 4.05 17.37
CA VAL A 219 -11.10 3.17 18.24
C VAL A 219 -11.25 3.79 19.64
N VAL A 220 -10.17 4.33 20.22
CA VAL A 220 -10.21 5.01 21.53
C VAL A 220 -11.12 6.24 21.49
N MET A 221 -10.96 7.13 20.50
CA MET A 221 -11.82 8.31 20.39
C MET A 221 -13.29 7.96 20.10
N LEU A 222 -13.53 6.89 19.34
CA LEU A 222 -14.89 6.44 19.06
C LEU A 222 -15.57 5.89 20.31
N ARG A 223 -14.84 5.24 21.21
CA ARG A 223 -15.39 4.83 22.51
C ARG A 223 -15.68 6.02 23.43
N GLU A 224 -14.82 7.03 23.45
CA GLU A 224 -15.06 8.25 24.24
C GLU A 224 -16.25 9.08 23.71
N SER A 225 -16.51 9.04 22.40
CA SER A 225 -17.59 9.79 21.75
C SER A 225 -18.89 8.99 21.53
N ALA A 226 -18.85 7.66 21.70
CA ALA A 226 -20.01 6.80 21.60
C ALA A 226 -20.84 6.87 22.90
N GLY A 227 -21.77 7.83 22.94
CA GLY A 227 -23.00 7.64 23.72
C GLY A 227 -23.83 6.46 23.19
N GLU A 228 -24.91 6.10 23.89
CA GLU A 228 -25.71 4.85 23.79
C GLU A 228 -26.16 4.38 22.38
N SER A 229 -26.03 5.18 21.32
CA SER A 229 -26.36 4.80 19.95
C SER A 229 -25.09 4.53 19.13
N GLY A 230 -24.73 3.27 18.90
CA GLY A 230 -23.56 2.82 18.12
C GLY A 230 -23.47 3.28 16.64
N GLY A 231 -24.28 4.27 16.23
CA GLY A 231 -24.24 4.91 14.90
C GLY A 231 -22.94 5.66 14.62
N VAL A 232 -22.30 6.26 15.65
CA VAL A 232 -21.01 6.97 15.48
C VAL A 232 -19.89 5.99 15.08
N ALA A 233 -19.82 4.84 15.76
CA ALA A 233 -18.86 3.79 15.44
C ALA A 233 -19.07 3.21 14.03
N ARG A 234 -20.33 2.96 13.64
CA ARG A 234 -20.66 2.52 12.27
C ARG A 234 -20.26 3.55 11.22
N GLY A 235 -20.56 4.84 11.45
CA GLY A 235 -20.22 5.92 10.53
C GLY A 235 -18.71 6.07 10.34
N ALA A 236 -17.93 5.97 11.42
CA ALA A 236 -16.47 6.03 11.34
C ALA A 236 -15.87 4.81 10.63
N MET A 237 -16.36 3.60 10.90
CA MET A 237 -15.90 2.41 10.19
C MET A 237 -16.25 2.46 8.71
N LEU A 238 -17.42 2.98 8.34
CA LEU A 238 -17.77 3.23 6.94
C LEU A 238 -16.81 4.24 6.30
N ALA A 239 -16.45 5.31 7.00
CA ALA A 239 -15.51 6.32 6.50
C ALA A 239 -14.10 5.75 6.27
N ILE A 240 -13.56 4.96 7.22
CA ILE A 240 -12.26 4.29 7.06
C ILE A 240 -12.28 3.36 5.85
N ASN A 241 -13.26 2.46 5.80
CA ASN A 241 -13.36 1.48 4.73
C ASN A 241 -13.59 2.17 3.37
N GLY A 242 -14.40 3.24 3.35
CA GLY A 242 -14.58 4.09 2.18
C GLY A 242 -13.28 4.76 1.71
N ALA A 243 -12.45 5.24 2.66
CA ALA A 243 -11.13 5.79 2.33
C ALA A 243 -10.18 4.71 1.78
N ILE A 244 -10.21 3.49 2.31
CA ILE A 244 -9.45 2.35 1.79
C ILE A 244 -9.90 2.02 0.35
N VAL A 245 -11.20 1.95 0.10
CA VAL A 245 -11.75 1.74 -1.25
C VAL A 245 -11.31 2.86 -2.19
N ALA A 246 -11.41 4.13 -1.76
CA ALA A 246 -10.96 5.27 -2.55
C ALA A 246 -9.46 5.15 -2.90
N LEU A 247 -8.62 4.75 -1.95
CA LEU A 247 -7.20 4.50 -2.18
C LEU A 247 -6.97 3.37 -3.21
N GLY A 248 -7.74 2.29 -3.12
CA GLY A 248 -7.74 1.21 -4.12
C GLY A 248 -8.11 1.71 -5.51
N LEU A 249 -9.16 2.53 -5.63
CA LEU A 249 -9.57 3.15 -6.88
C LEU A 249 -8.50 4.11 -7.42
N PHE A 250 -7.89 4.93 -6.57
CA PHE A 250 -6.78 5.80 -6.95
C PHE A 250 -5.58 5.01 -7.49
N ASN A 251 -5.28 3.83 -6.94
CA ASN A 251 -4.23 2.97 -7.49
C ASN A 251 -4.58 2.46 -8.90
N VAL A 252 -5.85 2.10 -9.15
CA VAL A 252 -6.32 1.69 -10.50
C VAL A 252 -6.28 2.86 -11.49
N VAL A 253 -6.76 4.04 -11.09
CA VAL A 253 -6.71 5.25 -11.92
C VAL A 253 -5.26 5.67 -12.17
N GLY A 254 -4.40 5.54 -11.16
CA GLY A 254 -2.96 5.75 -11.26
C GLY A 254 -2.35 4.92 -12.37
N LEU A 255 -2.72 3.63 -12.50
CA LEU A 255 -2.27 2.78 -13.61
C LEU A 255 -2.64 3.33 -14.99
N LEU A 256 -3.84 3.92 -15.14
CA LEU A 256 -4.25 4.55 -16.39
C LEU A 256 -3.42 5.80 -16.68
N TRP A 257 -3.08 6.58 -15.65
CA TRP A 257 -2.25 7.77 -15.81
C TRP A 257 -0.79 7.42 -16.17
N LEU A 258 -0.24 6.38 -15.52
CA LEU A 258 1.11 5.86 -15.79
C LEU A 258 1.27 5.46 -17.27
N ARG A 259 0.22 4.98 -17.95
CA ARG A 259 0.27 4.69 -19.40
C ARG A 259 0.57 5.91 -20.25
N GLY A 260 0.17 7.10 -19.83
CA GLY A 260 0.49 8.36 -20.52
C GLY A 260 1.96 8.71 -20.37
N GLU A 261 2.47 8.66 -19.13
CA GLU A 261 3.88 8.92 -18.82
C GLU A 261 4.82 7.94 -19.50
N THR A 262 4.50 6.64 -19.46
CA THR A 262 5.33 5.61 -20.09
C THR A 262 5.35 5.74 -21.60
N ARG A 263 4.26 6.19 -22.24
CA ARG A 263 4.26 6.51 -23.67
C ARG A 263 5.14 7.72 -23.98
N TRP A 264 5.02 8.79 -23.20
CA TRP A 264 5.85 9.99 -23.37
C TRP A 264 7.34 9.66 -23.25
N LEU A 265 7.74 8.98 -22.18
CA LEU A 265 9.14 8.63 -21.95
C LEU A 265 9.68 7.73 -23.08
N ARG A 266 8.83 6.87 -23.66
CA ARG A 266 9.24 5.97 -24.75
C ARG A 266 9.58 6.79 -25.99
N ASN A 267 8.67 7.68 -26.36
CA ASN A 267 8.88 8.58 -27.49
C ASN A 267 10.09 9.48 -27.28
N TYR A 268 10.30 9.98 -26.06
CA TYR A 268 11.46 10.79 -25.69
C TYR A 268 12.78 10.04 -25.88
N LEU A 269 12.87 8.80 -25.39
CA LEU A 269 14.05 7.96 -25.54
C LEU A 269 14.30 7.57 -27.01
N ASP A 270 13.23 7.33 -27.78
CA ASP A 270 13.33 7.01 -29.20
C ASP A 270 13.80 8.20 -30.04
N GLN A 271 13.29 9.40 -29.78
CA GLN A 271 13.76 10.63 -30.43
C GLN A 271 15.24 10.86 -30.18
N ARG A 272 15.70 10.65 -28.93
CA ARG A 272 17.10 10.85 -28.55
C ARG A 272 18.05 9.80 -29.14
N ARG A 273 17.59 8.57 -29.38
CA ARG A 273 18.40 7.56 -30.09
C ARG A 273 18.59 7.89 -31.57
N ARG A 274 17.73 8.72 -32.15
CA ARG A 274 17.77 9.12 -33.56
C ARG A 274 18.52 10.43 -33.81
N ALA A 275 18.74 11.23 -32.76
CA ALA A 275 19.51 12.47 -32.78
C ALA A 275 20.99 12.18 -32.49
#